data_AF-A0A2I0TH35-F1
#
_entry.id   AF-A0A2I0TH35-F1
#
_cell.length_a   1.000
_cell.length_b   1.000
_cell.length_c   1.000
_cell.angle_alpha   90.00
_cell.angle_beta   90.00
_cell.angle_gamma   90.00
#
_symmetry.space_group_name_H-M   'P 1'
#
loop_
_entity.id
_entity.type
_entity.pdbx_description
1 polymer ?
#
loop_
_entity_poly.entity_id
_entity_poly.type
_entity_poly.pdbx_seq_one_letter_code
_entity_poly.pdbx_strand_id
1 'polypeptide(L)'
;MLLNQSVAGEKPGETGSGKTTQIPQYLYEAGIGRQGIIAVTQPRRVAAISLATRVSDEKKTELGKLVGYTVRFDDLTSDETRIKFLTDGMLLREAIGDPMLRKYSIVILDEAHERTIHTDVLFGVVKAAQKKRKELGKLPLKVIIMSATMDVDQFSQYFNGAPVLYLEGRQHPIQIFYTKQPQSDYLQAALVSVFQIHQGCRKVILSTNIAETSITIAGIKYVVDTGMVKAKKYSPEIGLEVLAVQRVSKAQAWQRTGRAGREDSGICYRLYTEDEFEKFDKMTIPEIQSVLYNPPARRDEVQSVRKKFISSEGDHLTLLNVYRAFRNVSGNKEWCKENFVNGRNMMLVSDVRAQLRDICVKLSMPIESSRSDTGNIRRCLAHSLFMNAAELQPDGTYSTVDTHQSVAIHPSSVLFHCKPACVVYNGLLHTNKCYMRDLCVVDADWLYDAAPDYFRRKLRTAKN
;
A
#
# COMPACT_ATOMS: atom_id res chain seq x y z
N MET A 1 -3.28 22.82 -12.33
CA MET A 1 -1.85 23.15 -12.56
C MET A 1 -1.04 21.92 -12.23
N LEU A 2 -0.05 21.60 -13.05
CA LEU A 2 0.85 20.48 -12.83
C LEU A 2 2.20 21.06 -12.38
N LEU A 3 2.68 20.63 -11.23
CA LEU A 3 4.00 20.97 -10.72
C LEU A 3 4.88 19.75 -10.91
N ASN A 4 5.75 19.80 -11.90
CA ASN A 4 6.75 18.77 -12.13
C ASN A 4 8.12 19.27 -11.70
N GLN A 5 9.02 18.35 -11.37
CA GLN A 5 10.42 18.67 -11.21
C GLN A 5 11.18 18.23 -12.45
N SER A 6 11.97 19.12 -13.04
CA SER A 6 12.97 18.75 -14.03
C SER A 6 14.35 18.91 -13.44
N VAL A 7 15.17 17.88 -13.59
CA VAL A 7 16.62 18.05 -13.64
C VAL A 7 16.95 18.45 -15.07
N ALA A 8 17.89 19.37 -15.26
CA ALA A 8 18.42 19.64 -16.60
C ALA A 8 18.93 18.31 -17.22
N GLY A 9 18.23 17.82 -18.25
CA GLY A 9 18.47 16.54 -18.92
C GLY A 9 17.81 15.34 -18.22
N GLU A 10 16.75 14.79 -18.83
CA GLU A 10 16.12 13.44 -18.73
C GLU A 10 16.32 12.54 -17.47
N LYS A 11 16.65 13.07 -16.28
CA LYS A 11 17.00 12.28 -15.09
C LYS A 11 16.07 12.64 -13.94
N PRO A 12 15.01 11.85 -13.69
CA PRO A 12 13.98 12.16 -12.68
C PRO A 12 14.47 11.84 -11.26
N GLY A 13 15.11 12.79 -10.57
CA GLY A 13 15.95 12.47 -9.40
C GLY A 13 15.73 13.26 -8.11
N GLU A 14 14.55 13.82 -7.81
CA GLU A 14 14.38 14.59 -6.57
C GLU A 14 13.16 14.25 -5.72
N THR A 15 13.46 13.98 -4.46
CA THR A 15 12.59 14.24 -3.30
C THR A 15 13.41 15.16 -2.38
N GLY A 16 12.83 16.24 -1.84
CA GLY A 16 13.53 17.18 -0.94
C GLY A 16 13.60 18.66 -1.36
N SER A 17 13.10 19.03 -2.54
CA SER A 17 13.04 20.45 -2.98
C SER A 17 12.05 21.35 -2.24
N GLY A 18 11.38 20.80 -1.22
CA GLY A 18 10.39 21.52 -0.43
C GLY A 18 9.01 21.66 -1.07
N LYS A 19 8.68 21.04 -2.21
CA LYS A 19 7.33 21.15 -2.83
C LYS A 19 6.22 20.87 -1.81
N THR A 20 6.30 19.71 -1.18
CA THR A 20 5.26 19.21 -0.27
C THR A 20 5.13 20.03 1.00
N THR A 21 6.22 20.62 1.49
CA THR A 21 6.20 21.46 2.69
C THR A 21 5.85 22.91 2.37
N GLN A 22 6.41 23.48 1.31
CA GLN A 22 6.31 24.93 1.01
C GLN A 22 5.09 25.31 0.16
N ILE A 23 4.71 24.53 -0.85
CA ILE A 23 3.59 24.90 -1.74
C ILE A 23 2.27 25.10 -0.97
N PRO A 24 1.86 24.21 -0.05
CA PRO A 24 0.64 24.42 0.73
C PRO A 24 0.72 25.69 1.60
N GLN A 25 1.90 25.99 2.13
CA GLN A 25 2.15 27.16 2.95
C GLN A 25 2.03 28.45 2.13
N TYR A 26 2.65 28.52 0.96
CA TYR A 26 2.57 29.68 0.06
C TYR A 26 1.14 29.95 -0.41
N LEU A 27 0.39 28.90 -0.75
CA LEU A 27 -1.02 29.03 -1.13
C LEU A 27 -1.85 29.62 0.00
N TYR A 28 -1.64 29.14 1.24
CA TYR A 28 -2.31 29.64 2.42
C TYR A 28 -1.99 31.11 2.71
N GLU A 29 -0.70 31.47 2.70
CA GLU A 29 -0.22 32.84 2.98
C GLU A 29 -0.69 33.84 1.93
N ALA A 30 -0.65 33.47 0.66
CA ALA A 30 -1.16 34.27 -0.44
C ALA A 30 -2.70 34.43 -0.40
N GLY A 31 -3.39 33.78 0.55
CA GLY A 31 -4.83 33.82 0.70
C GLY A 31 -5.59 33.04 -0.38
N ILE A 32 -4.89 32.23 -1.17
CA ILE A 32 -5.48 31.42 -2.22
C ILE A 32 -6.23 30.26 -1.56
N GLY A 33 -7.56 30.26 -1.70
CA GLY A 33 -8.39 29.20 -1.15
C GLY A 33 -8.79 29.37 0.32
N ARG A 34 -8.69 30.57 0.90
CA ARG A 34 -9.16 30.88 2.28
C ARG A 34 -10.60 30.45 2.60
N GLN A 35 -11.44 30.25 1.59
CA GLN A 35 -12.84 29.83 1.72
C GLN A 35 -13.01 28.33 2.02
N GLY A 36 -11.91 27.57 2.10
CA GLY A 36 -11.94 26.15 2.43
C GLY A 36 -10.57 25.64 2.85
N ILE A 37 -10.45 24.33 2.98
CA ILE A 37 -9.19 23.67 3.39
C ILE A 37 -8.34 23.38 2.15
N ILE A 38 -7.02 23.48 2.32
CA ILE A 38 -6.02 22.98 1.39
C ILE A 38 -5.72 21.52 1.78
N ALA A 39 -6.18 20.58 0.97
CA ALA A 39 -5.88 19.16 1.12
C ALA A 39 -4.57 18.83 0.40
N VAL A 40 -3.65 18.12 1.07
CA VAL A 40 -2.40 17.62 0.50
C VAL A 40 -2.38 16.11 0.67
N THR A 41 -2.59 15.37 -0.42
CA THR A 41 -2.63 13.92 -0.35
C THR A 41 -1.23 13.33 -0.36
N GLN A 42 -1.08 12.17 0.27
CA GLN A 42 0.14 11.38 0.29
C GLN A 42 -0.23 9.90 0.11
N PRO A 43 0.51 9.12 -0.69
CA PRO A 43 0.26 7.69 -0.83
C PRO A 43 0.52 6.92 0.47
N ARG A 44 1.37 7.47 1.36
CA ARG A 44 1.87 6.77 2.56
C ARG A 44 1.49 7.50 3.84
N ARG A 45 0.97 6.74 4.82
CA ARG A 45 0.57 7.23 6.15
C ARG A 45 1.72 7.95 6.88
N VAL A 46 2.92 7.36 6.89
CA VAL A 46 4.07 7.93 7.59
C VAL A 46 4.46 9.29 7.02
N ALA A 47 4.38 9.46 5.68
CA ALA A 47 4.66 10.73 5.02
C ALA A 47 3.64 11.80 5.40
N ALA A 48 2.34 11.50 5.34
CA ALA A 48 1.30 12.46 5.74
C ALA A 48 1.50 13.00 7.16
N ILE A 49 1.81 12.12 8.12
CA ILE A 49 2.04 12.50 9.53
C ILE A 49 3.31 13.34 9.68
N SER A 50 4.43 12.87 9.11
CA SER A 50 5.73 13.56 9.27
C SER A 50 5.74 14.92 8.59
N LEU A 51 5.09 15.05 7.43
CA LEU A 51 4.95 16.32 6.70
C LEU A 51 4.06 17.30 7.46
N ALA A 52 2.92 16.84 8.00
CA ALA A 52 2.06 17.70 8.81
C ALA A 52 2.80 18.23 10.05
N THR A 53 3.52 17.35 10.75
CA THR A 53 4.35 17.71 11.92
C THR A 53 5.43 18.72 11.53
N ARG A 54 6.14 18.47 10.43
CA ARG A 54 7.18 19.41 9.95
C ARG A 54 6.61 20.77 9.60
N VAL A 55 5.47 20.81 8.91
CA VAL A 55 4.84 22.06 8.48
C VAL A 55 4.20 22.79 9.66
N SER A 56 3.69 22.09 10.68
CA SER A 56 3.23 22.73 11.92
C SER A 56 4.38 23.40 12.67
N ASP A 57 5.54 22.75 12.73
CA ASP A 57 6.74 23.31 13.36
C ASP A 57 7.25 24.55 12.61
N GLU A 58 7.31 24.50 11.27
CA GLU A 58 7.69 25.64 10.43
C GLU A 58 6.73 26.84 10.58
N LYS A 59 5.43 26.56 10.72
CA LYS A 59 4.40 27.59 11.00
C LYS A 59 4.29 27.99 12.46
N LYS A 60 5.08 27.39 13.36
CA LYS A 60 5.02 27.63 14.81
C LYS A 60 3.59 27.48 15.36
N THR A 61 2.86 26.48 14.87
CA THR A 61 1.51 26.14 15.31
C THR A 61 1.52 24.77 15.97
N GLU A 62 0.62 24.56 16.92
CA GLU A 62 0.33 23.22 17.42
C GLU A 62 -0.27 22.35 16.30
N LEU A 63 0.22 21.12 16.19
CA LEU A 63 -0.31 20.14 15.25
C LEU A 63 -1.77 19.79 15.59
N GLY A 64 -2.65 19.84 14.60
CA GLY A 64 -4.10 19.69 14.76
C GLY A 64 -4.86 21.02 14.79
N LYS A 65 -4.19 22.15 15.00
CA LYS A 65 -4.77 23.50 14.81
C LYS A 65 -4.71 23.89 13.34
N LEU A 66 -3.91 24.90 12.97
CA LEU A 66 -3.80 25.41 11.60
C LEU A 66 -3.40 24.32 10.59
N VAL A 67 -2.44 23.47 10.99
CA VAL A 67 -1.94 22.34 10.20
C VAL A 67 -2.34 21.06 10.91
N GLY A 68 -2.96 20.13 10.19
CA GLY A 68 -3.38 18.84 10.74
C GLY A 68 -3.23 17.71 9.73
N TYR A 69 -3.50 16.48 10.16
CA TYR A 69 -3.50 15.34 9.26
C TYR A 69 -4.67 14.39 9.49
N THR A 70 -5.04 13.67 8.42
CA THR A 70 -5.96 12.53 8.52
C THR A 70 -5.43 11.36 7.73
N VAL A 71 -5.15 10.27 8.42
CA VAL A 71 -4.78 9.00 7.80
C VAL A 71 -5.77 7.95 8.27
N ARG A 72 -5.75 6.77 7.64
CA ARG A 72 -6.68 5.72 8.03
C ARG A 72 -6.49 5.42 9.52
N PHE A 73 -7.58 5.57 10.28
CA PHE A 73 -7.67 5.35 11.73
C PHE A 73 -7.10 6.41 12.65
N ASP A 74 -6.69 7.57 12.12
CA ASP A 74 -5.98 8.56 12.93
C ASP A 74 -6.20 9.94 12.30
N ASP A 75 -6.94 10.78 13.01
CA ASP A 75 -7.35 12.11 12.56
C ASP A 75 -6.99 13.13 13.63
N LEU A 76 -5.97 13.94 13.33
CA LEU A 76 -5.53 15.03 14.16
C LEU A 76 -5.79 16.34 13.42
N THR A 77 -7.07 16.73 13.40
CA THR A 77 -7.58 17.97 12.81
C THR A 77 -8.59 18.63 13.74
N SER A 78 -8.84 19.91 13.53
CA SER A 78 -9.85 20.71 14.24
C SER A 78 -10.57 21.65 13.27
N ASP A 79 -11.55 22.40 13.76
CA ASP A 79 -12.24 23.43 12.98
C ASP A 79 -11.31 24.58 12.56
N GLU A 80 -10.15 24.73 13.22
CA GLU A 80 -9.10 25.68 12.86
C GLU A 80 -8.22 25.20 11.71
N THR A 81 -8.23 23.91 11.37
CA THR A 81 -7.37 23.36 10.34
C THR A 81 -7.65 23.97 8.98
N ARG A 82 -6.60 24.49 8.33
CA ARG A 82 -6.65 25.06 6.97
C ARG A 82 -5.68 24.39 6.02
N ILE A 83 -4.62 23.76 6.51
CA ILE A 83 -3.73 22.89 5.74
C ILE A 83 -3.86 21.47 6.30
N LYS A 84 -4.38 20.55 5.48
CA LYS A 84 -4.67 19.18 5.89
C LYS A 84 -3.86 18.20 5.04
N PHE A 85 -2.92 17.49 5.65
CA PHE A 85 -2.24 16.37 5.02
C PHE A 85 -3.06 15.10 5.21
N LEU A 86 -3.29 14.32 4.16
CA LEU A 86 -4.08 13.10 4.30
C LEU A 86 -3.62 11.98 3.37
N THR A 87 -3.88 10.74 3.74
CA THR A 87 -3.62 9.64 2.79
C THR A 87 -4.63 9.68 1.64
N ASP A 88 -4.21 9.27 0.44
CA ASP A 88 -5.08 9.22 -0.75
C ASP A 88 -6.42 8.50 -0.47
N GLY A 89 -6.36 7.35 0.22
CA GLY A 89 -7.55 6.59 0.61
C GLY A 89 -8.51 7.33 1.55
N MET A 90 -8.01 8.27 2.37
CA MET A 90 -8.87 9.09 3.23
C MET A 90 -9.57 10.19 2.43
N LEU A 91 -8.91 10.81 1.45
CA LEU A 91 -9.59 11.77 0.57
C LEU A 91 -10.64 11.06 -0.29
N LEU A 92 -10.36 9.85 -0.79
CA LEU A 92 -11.36 9.05 -1.51
C LEU A 92 -12.58 8.73 -0.64
N ARG A 93 -12.34 8.35 0.63
CA ARG A 93 -13.43 8.09 1.57
C ARG A 93 -14.29 9.33 1.79
N GLU A 94 -13.68 10.49 1.97
CA GLU A 94 -14.42 11.75 2.08
C GLU A 94 -15.20 12.06 0.79
N ALA A 95 -14.63 11.77 -0.39
CA ALA A 95 -15.29 11.95 -1.67
C ALA A 95 -16.52 11.03 -1.89
N ILE A 96 -16.57 9.86 -1.25
CA ILE A 96 -17.76 9.00 -1.30
C ILE A 96 -18.94 9.69 -0.59
N GLY A 97 -18.68 10.32 0.56
CA GLY A 97 -19.71 11.05 1.31
C GLY A 97 -20.05 12.42 0.71
N ASP A 98 -19.05 13.13 0.18
CA ASP A 98 -19.22 14.39 -0.52
C ASP A 98 -18.46 14.37 -1.87
N PRO A 99 -19.10 13.90 -2.95
CA PRO A 99 -18.48 13.80 -4.27
C PRO A 99 -18.03 15.14 -4.87
N MET A 100 -18.52 16.26 -4.34
CA MET A 100 -18.07 17.60 -4.74
C MET A 100 -16.93 18.12 -3.86
N LEU A 101 -16.52 17.40 -2.82
CA LEU A 101 -15.41 17.74 -1.94
C LEU A 101 -15.54 19.14 -1.31
N ARG A 102 -16.76 19.61 -1.04
CA ARG A 102 -17.12 21.03 -0.75
C ARG A 102 -16.29 21.67 0.36
N LYS A 103 -15.81 20.86 1.31
CA LYS A 103 -14.88 21.26 2.39
C LYS A 103 -13.56 21.86 1.87
N TYR A 104 -13.14 21.46 0.67
CA TYR A 104 -11.85 21.84 0.08
C TYR A 104 -11.97 22.91 -0.98
N SER A 105 -11.08 23.89 -0.89
CA SER A 105 -10.85 24.93 -1.91
C SER A 105 -9.72 24.52 -2.87
N ILE A 106 -8.72 23.80 -2.35
CA ILE A 106 -7.58 23.29 -3.10
C ILE A 106 -7.36 21.82 -2.71
N VAL A 107 -7.16 20.97 -3.71
CA VAL A 107 -6.64 19.61 -3.53
C VAL A 107 -5.31 19.50 -4.26
N ILE A 108 -4.28 19.13 -3.51
CA ILE A 108 -2.94 18.85 -3.99
C ILE A 108 -2.75 17.33 -3.96
N LEU A 109 -2.62 16.72 -5.13
CA LEU A 109 -2.30 15.30 -5.29
C LEU A 109 -0.78 15.18 -5.41
N ASP A 110 -0.11 14.86 -4.30
CA ASP A 110 1.35 14.78 -4.25
C ASP A 110 1.87 13.37 -4.50
N GLU A 111 3.17 13.27 -4.80
CA GLU A 111 3.86 12.02 -5.10
C GLU A 111 3.13 11.21 -6.20
N ALA A 112 2.53 11.89 -7.18
CA ALA A 112 1.70 11.28 -8.22
C ALA A 112 2.44 10.26 -9.11
N HIS A 113 3.77 10.23 -9.05
CA HIS A 113 4.60 9.20 -9.66
C HIS A 113 4.55 7.84 -8.95
N GLU A 114 4.12 7.76 -7.67
CA GLU A 114 3.93 6.47 -6.99
C GLU A 114 2.77 5.67 -7.62
N ARG A 115 1.90 6.32 -8.41
CA ARG A 115 0.84 5.70 -9.23
C ARG A 115 0.01 4.66 -8.47
N THR A 116 -0.35 4.97 -7.23
CA THR A 116 -1.21 4.07 -6.44
C THR A 116 -2.62 4.05 -7.04
N ILE A 117 -3.36 2.94 -6.86
CA ILE A 117 -4.77 2.85 -7.31
C ILE A 117 -5.58 4.01 -6.72
N HIS A 118 -5.32 4.37 -5.47
CA HIS A 118 -6.04 5.45 -4.82
C HIS A 118 -5.76 6.81 -5.46
N THR A 119 -4.50 7.10 -5.79
CA THR A 119 -4.12 8.34 -6.50
C THR A 119 -4.78 8.40 -7.88
N ASP A 120 -4.76 7.30 -8.63
CA ASP A 120 -5.32 7.24 -9.98
C ASP A 120 -6.85 7.45 -9.97
N VAL A 121 -7.55 6.83 -9.02
CA VAL A 121 -9.00 7.08 -8.82
C VAL A 121 -9.24 8.53 -8.39
N LEU A 122 -8.38 9.10 -7.55
CA LEU A 122 -8.48 10.50 -7.14
C LEU A 122 -8.39 11.46 -8.32
N PHE A 123 -7.56 11.19 -9.34
CA PHE A 123 -7.52 12.04 -10.55
C PHE A 123 -8.91 12.17 -11.19
N GLY A 124 -9.62 11.05 -11.32
CA GLY A 124 -10.99 11.04 -11.85
C GLY A 124 -11.98 11.76 -10.94
N VAL A 125 -11.91 11.50 -9.63
CA VAL A 125 -12.80 12.11 -8.63
C VAL A 125 -12.65 13.63 -8.59
N VAL A 126 -11.42 14.15 -8.49
CA VAL A 126 -11.20 15.61 -8.40
C VAL A 126 -11.57 16.31 -9.71
N LYS A 127 -11.32 15.67 -10.86
CA LYS A 127 -11.72 16.19 -12.18
C LYS A 127 -13.25 16.25 -12.31
N ALA A 128 -13.95 15.21 -11.87
CA ALA A 128 -15.41 15.19 -11.84
C ALA A 128 -15.98 16.24 -10.89
N ALA A 129 -15.39 16.41 -9.69
CA ALA A 129 -15.77 17.43 -8.73
C ALA A 129 -15.58 18.85 -9.30
N GLN A 130 -14.45 19.12 -9.97
CA GLN A 130 -14.19 20.39 -10.65
C GLN A 130 -15.26 20.70 -11.70
N LYS A 131 -15.57 19.73 -12.58
CA LYS A 131 -16.59 19.89 -13.62
C LYS A 131 -17.96 20.18 -13.00
N LYS A 132 -18.40 19.37 -12.04
CA LYS A 132 -19.72 19.50 -11.40
C LYS A 132 -19.88 20.80 -10.63
N ARG A 133 -18.83 21.26 -9.93
CA ARG A 133 -18.85 22.58 -9.26
C ARG A 133 -18.99 23.72 -10.25
N LYS A 134 -18.30 23.65 -11.39
CA LYS A 134 -18.40 24.65 -12.46
C LYS A 134 -19.82 24.70 -13.05
N GLU A 135 -20.40 23.55 -13.36
CA GLU A 135 -21.78 23.44 -13.88
C GLU A 135 -22.83 24.01 -12.91
N LEU A 136 -22.62 23.82 -11.60
CA LEU A 136 -23.55 24.27 -10.55
C LEU A 136 -23.25 25.69 -10.03
N GLY A 137 -22.33 26.43 -10.65
CA GLY A 137 -21.96 27.78 -10.21
C GLY A 137 -21.40 27.84 -8.78
N LYS A 138 -20.80 26.75 -8.30
CA LYS A 138 -20.19 26.68 -6.96
C LYS A 138 -18.75 27.19 -6.99
N LEU A 139 -18.21 27.46 -5.81
CA LEU A 139 -16.81 27.86 -5.66
C LEU A 139 -15.86 26.84 -6.33
N PRO A 140 -15.01 27.29 -7.27
CA PRO A 140 -14.20 26.39 -8.08
C PRO A 140 -13.19 25.64 -7.20
N LEU A 141 -13.11 24.33 -7.38
CA LEU A 141 -12.05 23.52 -6.77
C LEU A 141 -10.77 23.71 -7.57
N LYS A 142 -9.68 24.14 -6.93
CA LYS A 142 -8.35 24.17 -7.56
C LYS A 142 -7.67 22.82 -7.36
N VAL A 143 -7.06 22.29 -8.41
CA VAL A 143 -6.31 21.02 -8.36
C VAL A 143 -4.87 21.27 -8.77
N ILE A 144 -3.96 20.81 -7.92
CA ILE A 144 -2.51 20.81 -8.14
C ILE A 144 -2.05 19.36 -8.11
N ILE A 145 -1.25 18.96 -9.10
CA ILE A 145 -0.65 17.63 -9.11
C ILE A 145 0.84 17.83 -9.00
N MET A 146 1.44 17.24 -7.98
CA MET A 146 2.87 17.34 -7.71
C MET A 146 3.52 15.99 -7.96
N SER A 147 4.64 16.02 -8.67
CA SER A 147 5.41 14.82 -8.96
C SER A 147 6.89 15.11 -9.14
N ALA A 148 7.70 14.09 -8.90
CA ALA A 148 9.15 14.12 -9.10
C ALA A 148 9.55 13.61 -10.49
N THR A 149 8.73 12.77 -11.12
CA THR A 149 9.16 11.96 -12.28
C THR A 149 8.09 11.73 -13.34
N MET A 150 7.17 12.68 -13.52
CA MET A 150 6.01 12.47 -14.40
C MET A 150 6.29 12.73 -15.87
N ASP A 151 5.65 11.92 -16.72
CA ASP A 151 5.33 12.27 -18.11
C ASP A 151 4.25 13.36 -18.08
N VAL A 152 4.69 14.61 -18.15
CA VAL A 152 3.83 15.77 -17.89
C VAL A 152 2.85 16.04 -19.01
N ASP A 153 3.16 15.55 -20.22
CA ASP A 153 2.32 15.72 -21.39
C ASP A 153 1.03 14.90 -21.25
N GLN A 154 1.15 13.64 -20.81
CA GLN A 154 -0.01 12.79 -20.55
C GLN A 154 -0.96 13.39 -19.52
N PHE A 155 -0.40 13.91 -18.41
CA PHE A 155 -1.22 14.52 -17.36
C PHE A 155 -1.79 15.88 -17.78
N SER A 156 -1.03 16.67 -18.53
CA SER A 156 -1.51 17.95 -19.07
C SER A 156 -2.72 17.71 -19.96
N GLN A 157 -2.60 16.76 -20.88
CA GLN A 157 -3.69 16.34 -21.77
C GLN A 157 -4.90 15.83 -20.96
N TYR A 158 -4.67 14.94 -19.98
CA TYR A 158 -5.75 14.43 -19.13
C TYR A 158 -6.45 15.55 -18.36
N PHE A 159 -5.75 16.58 -17.91
CA PHE A 159 -6.32 17.75 -17.21
C PHE A 159 -6.62 18.94 -18.15
N ASN A 160 -7.01 18.67 -19.40
CA ASN A 160 -7.48 19.66 -20.38
C ASN A 160 -6.44 20.75 -20.73
N GLY A 161 -5.18 20.36 -20.95
CA GLY A 161 -4.09 21.29 -21.25
C GLY A 161 -3.63 22.09 -20.03
N ALA A 162 -3.64 21.46 -18.85
CA ALA A 162 -3.28 22.14 -17.62
C ALA A 162 -1.83 22.70 -17.69
N PRO A 163 -1.59 23.94 -17.24
CA PRO A 163 -0.25 24.52 -17.29
C PRO A 163 0.71 23.71 -16.42
N VAL A 164 1.92 23.50 -16.95
CA VAL A 164 3.01 22.79 -16.31
C VAL A 164 4.04 23.79 -15.81
N LEU A 165 4.38 23.70 -14.53
CA LEU A 165 5.52 24.42 -13.95
C LEU A 165 6.62 23.40 -13.67
N TYR A 166 7.82 23.68 -14.16
CA TYR A 166 9.02 22.94 -13.83
C TYR A 166 9.78 23.65 -12.71
N LEU A 167 10.01 22.94 -11.61
CA LEU A 167 10.87 23.43 -10.53
C LEU A 167 12.24 22.79 -10.71
N GLU A 168 13.23 23.61 -11.06
CA GLU A 168 14.62 23.18 -11.14
C GLU A 168 15.14 22.83 -9.75
N GLY A 169 15.60 21.58 -9.64
CA GLY A 169 16.28 21.07 -8.47
C GLY A 169 17.73 21.56 -8.42
N ARG A 170 18.23 21.87 -7.21
CA ARG A 170 19.67 22.05 -6.97
C ARG A 170 20.26 20.74 -6.47
N GLN A 171 20.35 19.74 -7.33
CA GLN A 171 21.01 18.48 -6.98
C GLN A 171 22.52 18.63 -7.16
N HIS A 172 23.28 18.27 -6.14
CA HIS A 172 24.72 18.15 -6.30
C HIS A 172 25.05 16.99 -7.26
N PRO A 173 26.14 17.06 -8.03
CA PRO A 173 26.52 16.00 -8.95
C PRO A 173 26.58 14.62 -8.28
N ILE A 174 25.93 13.62 -8.89
CA ILE A 174 25.99 12.22 -8.46
C ILE A 174 26.72 11.40 -9.50
N GLN A 175 27.79 10.73 -9.10
CA GLN A 175 28.45 9.73 -9.93
C GLN A 175 27.70 8.40 -9.84
N ILE A 176 27.38 7.80 -10.97
CA ILE A 176 26.65 6.53 -11.04
C ILE A 176 27.60 5.47 -11.59
N PHE A 177 27.74 4.37 -10.85
CA PHE A 177 28.49 3.20 -11.28
C PHE A 177 27.53 2.02 -11.46
N TYR A 178 27.65 1.32 -12.59
CA TYR A 178 26.98 0.05 -12.84
C TYR A 178 27.97 -1.09 -12.69
N THR A 179 27.48 -2.27 -12.29
CA THR A 179 28.29 -3.49 -12.39
C THR A 179 28.56 -3.83 -13.85
N LYS A 180 29.76 -4.32 -14.16
CA LYS A 180 30.11 -4.74 -15.53
C LYS A 180 29.36 -6.00 -15.98
N GLN A 181 28.99 -6.86 -15.05
CA GLN A 181 28.29 -8.11 -15.31
C GLN A 181 27.10 -8.25 -14.36
N PRO A 182 26.01 -8.94 -14.78
CA PRO A 182 24.87 -9.20 -13.91
C PRO A 182 25.28 -9.93 -12.63
N GLN A 183 24.71 -9.52 -11.50
CA GLN A 183 24.98 -10.11 -10.19
C GLN A 183 23.88 -11.12 -9.84
N SER A 184 24.22 -12.40 -9.76
CA SER A 184 23.28 -13.46 -9.38
C SER A 184 22.92 -13.39 -7.89
N ASP A 185 23.89 -13.08 -7.02
CA ASP A 185 23.69 -12.81 -5.61
C ASP A 185 23.86 -11.30 -5.30
N TYR A 186 22.77 -10.56 -5.47
CA TYR A 186 22.74 -9.13 -5.19
C TYR A 186 22.92 -8.79 -3.70
N LEU A 187 22.68 -9.73 -2.77
CA LEU A 187 22.87 -9.50 -1.34
C LEU A 187 24.36 -9.55 -0.98
N GLN A 188 25.07 -10.55 -1.48
CA GLN A 188 26.52 -10.64 -1.33
C GLN A 188 27.20 -9.44 -2.00
N ALA A 189 26.80 -9.08 -3.22
CA ALA A 189 27.33 -7.91 -3.91
C ALA A 189 27.11 -6.62 -3.09
N ALA A 190 25.92 -6.44 -2.50
CA ALA A 190 25.63 -5.28 -1.65
C ALA A 190 26.51 -5.23 -0.41
N LEU A 191 26.69 -6.34 0.29
CA LEU A 191 27.57 -6.42 1.46
C LEU A 191 29.02 -6.08 1.09
N VAL A 192 29.54 -6.66 0.01
CA VAL A 192 30.90 -6.38 -0.48
C VAL A 192 31.06 -4.90 -0.82
N SER A 193 30.11 -4.30 -1.55
CA SER A 193 30.15 -2.87 -1.87
C SER A 193 30.12 -2.00 -0.61
N VAL A 194 29.27 -2.33 0.37
CA VAL A 194 29.22 -1.58 1.64
C VAL A 194 30.57 -1.64 2.36
N PHE A 195 31.21 -2.81 2.46
CA PHE A 195 32.51 -2.94 3.11
C PHE A 195 33.65 -2.24 2.35
N GLN A 196 33.60 -2.22 1.02
CA GLN A 196 34.58 -1.47 0.22
C GLN A 196 34.42 0.06 0.38
N ILE A 197 33.18 0.53 0.52
CA ILE A 197 32.86 1.96 0.70
C ILE A 197 33.16 2.40 2.13
N HIS A 198 32.92 1.55 3.13
CA HIS A 198 33.04 1.86 4.55
C HIS A 198 34.50 2.10 4.95
N GLN A 199 34.84 3.37 5.18
CA GLN A 199 36.15 3.80 5.68
C GLN A 199 35.97 4.45 7.05
N GLY A 200 36.74 4.00 8.04
CA GLY A 200 36.69 4.53 9.40
C GLY A 200 35.33 4.34 10.07
N CYS A 201 34.82 5.37 10.74
CA CYS A 201 33.50 5.34 11.38
C CYS A 201 32.44 5.97 10.46
N ARG A 202 31.68 5.15 9.73
CA ARG A 202 30.54 5.62 8.91
C ARG A 202 29.23 4.94 9.30
N LYS A 203 28.17 5.73 9.49
CA LYS A 203 26.81 5.21 9.70
C LYS A 203 26.31 4.53 8.43
N VAL A 204 25.86 3.28 8.56
CA VAL A 204 25.24 2.50 7.47
C VAL A 204 23.75 2.32 7.79
N ILE A 205 22.90 2.56 6.79
CA ILE A 205 21.45 2.43 6.92
C ILE A 205 20.98 1.40 5.93
N LEU A 206 20.47 0.28 6.42
CA LEU A 206 19.80 -0.74 5.62
C LEU A 206 18.30 -0.42 5.60
N SER A 207 17.75 -0.19 4.41
CA SER A 207 16.35 0.22 4.25
C SER A 207 15.68 -0.54 3.11
N THR A 208 14.36 -0.70 3.23
CA THR A 208 13.47 -1.00 2.11
C THR A 208 13.21 0.26 1.27
N ASN A 209 12.29 0.20 0.31
CA ASN A 209 11.76 1.33 -0.46
C ASN A 209 11.13 2.46 0.40
N ILE A 210 11.12 2.36 1.74
CA ILE A 210 10.75 3.46 2.64
C ILE A 210 11.72 4.64 2.50
N ALA A 211 13.02 4.39 2.32
CA ALA A 211 14.02 5.44 2.15
C ALA A 211 14.08 6.01 0.72
N GLU A 212 13.30 5.46 -0.22
CA GLU A 212 13.26 5.87 -1.63
C GLU A 212 12.49 7.18 -1.83
N THR A 213 11.31 7.31 -1.19
CA THR A 213 10.47 8.53 -1.26
C THR A 213 10.20 9.15 0.10
N SER A 214 9.83 8.34 1.10
CA SER A 214 9.02 8.80 2.23
C SER A 214 9.75 9.44 3.40
N ILE A 215 11.07 9.27 3.46
CA ILE A 215 11.88 9.77 4.59
C ILE A 215 13.10 10.48 4.05
N THR A 216 13.38 11.67 4.58
CA THR A 216 14.64 12.37 4.36
C THR A 216 15.60 12.02 5.49
N ILE A 217 16.74 11.44 5.14
CA ILE A 217 17.81 11.15 6.09
C ILE A 217 18.99 12.04 5.71
N ALA A 218 19.43 12.87 6.67
CA ALA A 218 20.55 13.77 6.47
C ALA A 218 21.89 13.03 6.37
N GLY A 219 22.84 13.58 5.61
CA GLY A 219 24.21 13.08 5.49
C GLY A 219 24.42 11.87 4.56
N ILE A 220 23.44 11.50 3.72
CA ILE A 220 23.63 10.42 2.73
C ILE A 220 24.50 10.91 1.58
N LYS A 221 25.72 10.38 1.47
CA LYS A 221 26.63 10.59 0.33
C LYS A 221 26.79 9.37 -0.59
N TYR A 222 26.43 8.19 -0.10
CA TYR A 222 26.61 6.93 -0.82
C TYR A 222 25.31 6.14 -0.82
N VAL A 223 24.91 5.65 -2.00
CA VAL A 223 23.78 4.75 -2.19
C VAL A 223 24.28 3.47 -2.84
N VAL A 224 23.87 2.33 -2.29
CA VAL A 224 24.07 1.01 -2.90
C VAL A 224 22.68 0.50 -3.30
N ASP A 225 22.39 0.47 -4.60
CA ASP A 225 21.10 0.07 -5.14
C ASP A 225 21.17 -1.33 -5.73
N THR A 226 20.47 -2.27 -5.11
CA THR A 226 20.36 -3.66 -5.58
C THR A 226 19.48 -3.79 -6.83
N GLY A 227 18.66 -2.77 -7.14
CA GLY A 227 17.68 -2.82 -8.22
C GLY A 227 16.48 -3.74 -7.91
N MET A 228 16.31 -4.14 -6.65
CA MET A 228 15.24 -5.04 -6.21
C MET A 228 14.26 -4.35 -5.27
N VAL A 229 12.99 -4.77 -5.32
CA VAL A 229 11.94 -4.41 -4.37
C VAL A 229 11.05 -5.62 -4.13
N LYS A 230 10.52 -5.75 -2.92
CA LYS A 230 9.49 -6.74 -2.61
C LYS A 230 8.13 -6.06 -2.72
N ALA A 231 7.42 -6.32 -3.81
CA ALA A 231 6.16 -5.66 -4.14
C ALA A 231 5.10 -6.68 -4.57
N LYS A 232 3.83 -6.27 -4.54
CA LYS A 232 2.74 -7.10 -5.05
C LYS A 232 2.64 -6.99 -6.57
N LYS A 233 2.47 -8.12 -7.26
CA LYS A 233 2.30 -8.22 -8.71
C LYS A 233 0.95 -8.88 -9.01
N TYR A 234 0.13 -8.22 -9.83
CA TYR A 234 -1.11 -8.80 -10.35
C TYR A 234 -0.84 -9.57 -11.65
N SER A 235 -1.36 -10.79 -11.76
CA SER A 235 -1.26 -11.61 -12.98
C SER A 235 -2.63 -11.74 -13.64
N PRO A 236 -2.86 -11.13 -14.82
CA PRO A 236 -4.17 -11.10 -15.49
C PRO A 236 -4.66 -12.48 -15.97
N GLU A 237 -3.74 -13.37 -16.35
CA GLU A 237 -4.05 -14.71 -16.88
C GLU A 237 -4.65 -15.63 -15.82
N ILE A 238 -4.36 -15.38 -14.55
CA ILE A 238 -4.80 -16.20 -13.41
C ILE A 238 -5.64 -15.42 -12.38
N GLY A 239 -5.78 -14.09 -12.53
CA GLY A 239 -6.64 -13.24 -11.68
C GLY A 239 -6.13 -12.98 -10.26
N LEU A 240 -4.82 -12.96 -10.01
CA LEU A 240 -4.25 -13.04 -8.65
C LEU A 240 -3.16 -12.02 -8.32
N GLU A 241 -2.99 -11.72 -7.03
CA GLU A 241 -1.91 -10.90 -6.46
C GLU A 241 -0.82 -11.75 -5.76
N VAL A 242 0.45 -11.58 -6.17
CA VAL A 242 1.62 -12.27 -5.61
C VAL A 242 2.59 -11.27 -4.98
N LEU A 243 3.05 -11.50 -3.75
CA LEU A 243 4.15 -10.73 -3.17
C LEU A 243 5.48 -11.35 -3.60
N ALA A 244 6.18 -10.71 -4.52
CA ALA A 244 7.42 -11.21 -5.10
C ALA A 244 8.55 -10.19 -4.94
N VAL A 245 9.78 -10.71 -4.86
CA VAL A 245 10.96 -9.88 -5.11
C VAL A 245 11.04 -9.69 -6.63
N GLN A 246 11.03 -8.44 -7.07
CA GLN A 246 11.05 -8.07 -8.48
C GLN A 246 12.01 -6.90 -8.73
N ARG A 247 12.32 -6.65 -10.00
CA ARG A 247 13.09 -5.47 -10.40
C ARG A 247 12.29 -4.20 -10.07
N VAL A 248 13.01 -3.16 -9.67
CA VAL A 248 12.45 -1.82 -9.49
C VAL A 248 12.14 -1.19 -10.85
N SER A 249 11.28 -0.18 -10.87
CA SER A 249 11.12 0.64 -12.08
C SER A 249 12.29 1.62 -12.26
N LYS A 250 12.46 2.17 -13.47
CA LYS A 250 13.44 3.23 -13.74
C LYS A 250 13.22 4.43 -12.81
N ALA A 251 11.96 4.82 -12.58
CA ALA A 251 11.62 5.90 -11.65
C ALA A 251 12.12 5.62 -10.23
N GLN A 252 11.88 4.41 -9.69
CA GLN A 252 12.35 4.03 -8.35
C GLN A 252 13.87 4.04 -8.24
N ALA A 253 14.57 3.47 -9.23
CA ALA A 253 16.03 3.47 -9.28
C ALA A 253 16.62 4.89 -9.32
N TRP A 254 15.97 5.82 -10.03
CA TRP A 254 16.40 7.22 -10.03
C TRP A 254 16.16 7.91 -8.68
N GLN A 255 15.04 7.62 -8.01
CA GLN A 255 14.76 8.15 -6.68
C GLN A 255 15.76 7.66 -5.63
N ARG A 256 16.19 6.40 -5.73
CA ARG A 256 17.27 5.83 -4.91
C ARG A 256 18.58 6.57 -5.16
N THR A 257 18.98 6.73 -6.43
CA THR A 257 20.17 7.50 -6.80
C THR A 257 20.13 8.90 -6.21
N GLY A 258 19.00 9.60 -6.33
CA GLY A 258 18.86 10.98 -5.90
C GLY A 258 19.10 11.22 -4.40
N ARG A 259 19.09 10.16 -3.58
CA ARG A 259 19.37 10.28 -2.13
C ARG A 259 20.81 10.67 -1.84
N ALA A 260 21.76 10.35 -2.72
CA ALA A 260 23.18 10.67 -2.55
C ALA A 260 23.50 12.14 -2.84
N GLY A 261 22.67 12.86 -3.60
CA GLY A 261 22.97 14.22 -4.08
C GLY A 261 22.20 15.34 -3.39
N ARG A 262 21.61 15.08 -2.21
CA ARG A 262 20.69 16.02 -1.55
C ARG A 262 21.37 17.17 -0.81
N GLU A 263 22.47 16.87 -0.12
CA GLU A 263 23.20 17.87 0.71
C GLU A 263 24.58 18.20 0.13
N ASP A 264 25.15 17.28 -0.63
CA ASP A 264 26.49 17.39 -1.22
C ASP A 264 26.60 16.39 -2.40
N SER A 265 27.70 16.45 -3.15
CA SER A 265 28.00 15.51 -4.22
C SER A 265 28.13 14.10 -3.66
N GLY A 266 27.62 13.11 -4.41
CA GLY A 266 27.50 11.74 -3.92
C GLY A 266 27.76 10.69 -4.99
N ILE A 267 27.68 9.42 -4.57
CA ILE A 267 27.91 8.27 -5.44
C ILE A 267 26.77 7.26 -5.28
N CYS A 268 26.26 6.77 -6.41
CA CYS A 268 25.30 5.67 -6.47
C CYS A 268 25.94 4.45 -7.15
N TYR A 269 26.03 3.33 -6.43
CA TYR A 269 26.48 2.05 -6.94
C TYR A 269 25.27 1.17 -7.26
N ARG A 270 24.99 0.98 -8.54
CA ARG A 270 23.93 0.10 -9.05
C ARG A 270 24.50 -1.30 -9.26
N LEU A 271 23.93 -2.29 -8.56
CA LEU A 271 24.39 -3.69 -8.59
C LEU A 271 23.79 -4.50 -9.75
N TYR A 272 23.54 -3.81 -10.85
CA TYR A 272 22.99 -4.33 -12.10
C TYR A 272 23.66 -3.58 -13.25
N THR A 273 23.67 -4.18 -14.43
CA THR A 273 24.30 -3.55 -15.61
C THR A 273 23.45 -2.39 -16.15
N GLU A 274 24.06 -1.53 -16.95
CA GLU A 274 23.34 -0.48 -17.66
C GLU A 274 22.31 -1.07 -18.64
N ASP A 275 22.64 -2.17 -19.33
CA ASP A 275 21.69 -2.89 -20.18
C ASP A 275 20.49 -3.46 -19.42
N GLU A 276 20.69 -3.92 -18.17
CA GLU A 276 19.58 -4.36 -17.32
C GLU A 276 18.71 -3.18 -16.93
N PHE A 277 19.32 -2.04 -16.57
CA PHE A 277 18.59 -0.82 -16.22
C PHE A 277 17.70 -0.36 -17.37
N GLU A 278 18.19 -0.40 -18.61
CA GLU A 278 17.41 0.04 -19.77
C GLU A 278 16.16 -0.80 -20.02
N LYS A 279 16.14 -2.05 -19.55
CA LYS A 279 15.01 -2.97 -19.63
C LYS A 279 14.03 -2.84 -18.47
N PHE A 280 14.31 -2.04 -17.45
CA PHE A 280 13.38 -1.85 -16.33
C PHE A 280 12.12 -1.13 -16.82
N ASP A 281 10.99 -1.52 -16.26
CA ASP A 281 9.72 -0.82 -16.47
C ASP A 281 9.85 0.64 -16.07
N LYS A 282 9.16 1.55 -16.76
CA LYS A 282 9.26 2.98 -16.47
C LYS A 282 8.68 3.36 -15.09
N MET A 283 7.61 2.69 -14.64
CA MET A 283 6.82 3.02 -13.44
C MET A 283 6.44 1.77 -12.61
N THR A 284 6.02 1.98 -11.35
CA THR A 284 5.71 0.91 -10.36
C THR A 284 4.23 0.48 -10.36
N ILE A 285 3.94 -0.73 -9.85
CA ILE A 285 2.61 -1.35 -9.76
C ILE A 285 2.13 -1.42 -8.27
N PRO A 286 0.84 -1.22 -7.90
CA PRO A 286 0.36 -0.97 -6.51
C PRO A 286 0.33 -2.16 -5.49
N GLU A 287 0.23 -1.88 -4.15
CA GLU A 287 0.41 -2.84 -3.01
C GLU A 287 -0.73 -2.96 -1.92
N ILE A 288 -0.68 -4.01 -1.05
CA ILE A 288 -1.54 -4.34 0.15
C ILE A 288 -0.72 -5.16 1.26
N GLN A 289 -1.06 -5.14 2.57
CA GLN A 289 -0.25 -5.61 3.78
C GLN A 289 -0.80 -6.83 4.63
N SER A 290 -0.01 -7.44 5.57
CA SER A 290 -0.32 -8.69 6.38
C SER A 290 -0.06 -8.60 7.92
N VAL A 291 -0.70 -9.45 8.77
CA VAL A 291 -0.73 -9.37 10.27
C VAL A 291 0.12 -10.39 11.07
N LEU A 292 0.56 -11.51 10.47
CA LEU A 292 1.35 -12.56 11.14
C LEU A 292 2.84 -12.48 10.76
N TYR A 293 3.75 -12.73 11.71
CA TYR A 293 5.20 -12.78 11.47
C TYR A 293 5.72 -14.21 11.44
N ASN A 294 6.38 -14.62 10.34
CA ASN A 294 6.86 -16.00 10.13
C ASN A 294 8.37 -16.01 9.82
N PRO A 295 9.25 -15.88 10.83
CA PRO A 295 10.69 -15.96 10.63
C PRO A 295 11.11 -17.39 10.21
N PRO A 296 11.75 -17.58 9.04
CA PRO A 296 12.12 -18.91 8.55
C PRO A 296 13.02 -19.70 9.51
N ALA A 297 13.95 -19.03 10.19
CA ALA A 297 14.89 -19.64 11.13
C ALA A 297 14.24 -20.15 12.44
N ARG A 298 13.00 -19.76 12.73
CA ARG A 298 12.28 -20.14 13.96
C ARG A 298 10.93 -20.79 13.66
N ARG A 299 10.86 -21.50 12.54
CA ARG A 299 9.61 -22.09 12.03
C ARG A 299 8.95 -23.03 13.04
N ASP A 300 9.71 -23.93 13.65
CA ASP A 300 9.18 -24.93 14.58
C ASP A 300 8.69 -24.29 15.88
N GLU A 301 9.41 -23.28 16.37
CA GLU A 301 8.99 -22.46 17.51
C GLU A 301 7.68 -21.71 17.21
N VAL A 302 7.57 -21.07 16.05
CA VAL A 302 6.35 -20.36 15.61
C VAL A 302 5.16 -21.33 15.55
N GLN A 303 5.36 -22.53 14.99
CA GLN A 303 4.32 -23.55 14.91
C GLN A 303 3.90 -24.06 16.28
N SER A 304 4.86 -24.31 17.17
CA SER A 304 4.62 -24.74 18.54
C SER A 304 3.81 -23.71 19.33
N VAL A 305 4.25 -22.44 19.34
CA VAL A 305 3.58 -21.37 20.08
C VAL A 305 2.17 -21.11 19.56
N ARG A 306 1.97 -21.17 18.23
CA ARG A 306 0.68 -20.87 17.63
C ARG A 306 -0.31 -22.04 17.66
N LYS A 307 0.12 -23.25 18.04
CA LYS A 307 -0.75 -24.42 18.16
C LYS A 307 -1.99 -24.14 19.00
N LYS A 308 -1.86 -23.33 20.05
CA LYS A 308 -2.97 -22.92 20.93
C LYS A 308 -4.03 -22.02 20.29
N PHE A 309 -3.76 -21.43 19.12
CA PHE A 309 -4.72 -20.59 18.39
C PHE A 309 -5.38 -21.32 17.22
N ILE A 310 -4.84 -22.49 16.84
CA ILE A 310 -5.27 -23.25 15.67
C ILE A 310 -6.74 -23.64 15.81
N SER A 311 -7.49 -23.42 14.74
CA SER A 311 -8.83 -23.97 14.56
C SER A 311 -8.79 -25.01 13.46
N SER A 312 -9.34 -26.21 13.73
CA SER A 312 -9.51 -27.27 12.73
C SER A 312 -10.37 -26.84 11.54
N GLU A 313 -11.20 -25.82 11.74
CA GLU A 313 -12.08 -25.26 10.72
C GLU A 313 -11.38 -24.30 9.74
N GLY A 314 -10.14 -23.86 10.02
CA GLY A 314 -9.35 -23.06 9.07
C GLY A 314 -8.58 -21.87 9.64
N ASP A 315 -7.86 -21.21 8.73
CA ASP A 315 -6.96 -20.09 9.00
C ASP A 315 -7.74 -18.84 9.44
N HIS A 316 -8.93 -18.59 8.87
CA HIS A 316 -9.78 -17.46 9.26
C HIS A 316 -10.18 -17.50 10.74
N LEU A 317 -10.56 -18.68 11.24
CA LEU A 317 -10.89 -18.86 12.66
C LEU A 317 -9.65 -18.85 13.55
N THR A 318 -8.53 -19.33 13.02
CA THR A 318 -7.22 -19.19 13.70
C THR A 318 -6.86 -17.72 13.90
N LEU A 319 -7.05 -16.86 12.87
CA LEU A 319 -6.86 -15.40 12.99
C LEU A 319 -7.83 -14.77 13.99
N LEU A 320 -9.09 -15.22 14.02
CA LEU A 320 -10.06 -14.78 15.02
C LEU A 320 -9.62 -15.12 16.45
N ASN A 321 -9.08 -16.33 16.66
CA ASN A 321 -8.55 -16.76 17.96
C ASN A 321 -7.33 -15.91 18.38
N VAL A 322 -6.41 -15.63 17.45
CA VAL A 322 -5.27 -14.73 17.69
C VAL A 322 -5.76 -13.33 18.09
N TYR A 323 -6.77 -12.79 17.40
CA TYR A 323 -7.35 -11.49 17.73
C TYR A 323 -8.03 -11.47 19.10
N ARG A 324 -8.82 -12.50 19.43
CA ARG A 324 -9.46 -12.63 20.75
C ARG A 324 -8.41 -12.69 21.87
N ALA A 325 -7.34 -13.47 21.68
CA ALA A 325 -6.27 -13.58 22.66
C ALA A 325 -5.48 -12.26 22.83
N PHE A 326 -5.14 -11.58 21.73
CA PHE A 326 -4.51 -10.26 21.74
C PHE A 326 -5.34 -9.22 22.51
N ARG A 327 -6.66 -9.23 22.29
CA ARG A 327 -7.59 -8.34 22.99
C ARG A 327 -7.66 -8.64 24.49
N ASN A 328 -7.63 -9.91 24.88
CA ASN A 328 -7.68 -10.31 26.29
C ASN A 328 -6.43 -9.88 27.07
N VAL A 329 -5.29 -9.75 26.40
CA VAL A 329 -4.04 -9.23 27.00
C VAL A 329 -3.87 -7.72 26.78
N SER A 330 -4.92 -7.01 26.36
CA SER A 330 -4.94 -5.56 26.18
C SER A 330 -3.79 -5.02 25.32
N GLY A 331 -3.40 -5.75 24.28
CA GLY A 331 -2.35 -5.33 23.35
C GLY A 331 -0.93 -5.39 23.90
N ASN A 332 -0.67 -6.25 24.89
CA ASN A 332 0.65 -6.46 25.47
C ASN A 332 1.75 -6.74 24.42
N LYS A 333 2.80 -5.91 24.40
CA LYS A 333 3.90 -5.99 23.42
C LYS A 333 4.76 -7.24 23.57
N GLU A 334 5.01 -7.70 24.79
CA GLU A 334 5.80 -8.91 25.03
C GLU A 334 5.01 -10.14 24.58
N TRP A 335 3.70 -10.18 24.86
CA TRP A 335 2.82 -11.21 24.31
C TRP A 335 2.87 -11.26 22.78
N CYS A 336 2.85 -10.11 22.10
CA CYS A 336 2.99 -10.08 20.64
C CYS A 336 4.31 -10.69 20.16
N LYS A 337 5.41 -10.38 20.84
CA LYS A 337 6.74 -10.90 20.50
C LYS A 337 6.83 -12.41 20.73
N GLU A 338 6.39 -12.88 21.89
CA GLU A 338 6.34 -14.30 22.26
C GLU A 338 5.45 -15.12 21.31
N ASN A 339 4.34 -14.54 20.83
CA ASN A 339 3.37 -15.22 19.97
C ASN A 339 3.59 -14.96 18.46
N PHE A 340 4.68 -14.28 18.10
CA PHE A 340 5.01 -13.91 16.73
C PHE A 340 3.90 -13.12 16.02
N VAL A 341 3.19 -12.27 16.75
CA VAL A 341 2.09 -11.44 16.25
C VAL A 341 2.63 -10.03 16.02
N ASN A 342 2.30 -9.42 14.88
CA ASN A 342 2.69 -8.03 14.64
C ASN A 342 1.78 -7.08 15.44
N GLY A 343 2.24 -6.67 16.63
CA GLY A 343 1.47 -5.80 17.53
C GLY A 343 1.02 -4.50 16.88
N ARG A 344 1.84 -3.89 16.01
CA ARG A 344 1.46 -2.68 15.26
C ARG A 344 0.26 -2.95 14.35
N ASN A 345 0.24 -4.08 13.66
CA ASN A 345 -0.86 -4.44 12.78
C ASN A 345 -2.09 -4.92 13.55
N MET A 346 -1.94 -5.46 14.76
CA MET A 346 -3.07 -5.82 15.62
C MET A 346 -3.76 -4.60 16.25
N MET A 347 -2.99 -3.56 16.58
CA MET A 347 -3.55 -2.26 16.96
C MET A 347 -4.38 -1.71 15.79
N LEU A 348 -3.82 -1.73 14.57
CA LEU A 348 -4.55 -1.37 13.36
C LEU A 348 -5.85 -2.17 13.19
N VAL A 349 -5.83 -3.50 13.38
CA VAL A 349 -7.04 -4.34 13.33
C VAL A 349 -8.08 -3.91 14.37
N SER A 350 -7.66 -3.53 15.57
CA SER A 350 -8.55 -3.06 16.63
C SER A 350 -9.21 -1.74 16.23
N ASP A 351 -8.46 -0.82 15.66
CA ASP A 351 -8.97 0.45 15.14
C ASP A 351 -9.94 0.24 13.96
N VAL A 352 -9.59 -0.68 13.03
CA VAL A 352 -10.46 -1.09 11.90
C VAL A 352 -11.79 -1.59 12.42
N ARG A 353 -11.77 -2.48 13.42
CA ARG A 353 -12.98 -3.07 13.98
C ARG A 353 -13.84 -2.03 14.68
N ALA A 354 -13.25 -1.11 15.44
CA ALA A 354 -13.98 -0.02 16.09
C ALA A 354 -14.72 0.84 15.06
N GLN A 355 -14.05 1.23 13.98
CA GLN A 355 -14.69 2.02 12.92
C GLN A 355 -15.77 1.25 12.16
N LEU A 356 -15.56 -0.02 11.85
CA LEU A 356 -16.60 -0.84 11.21
C LEU A 356 -17.83 -0.96 12.11
N ARG A 357 -17.63 -1.07 13.43
CA ARG A 357 -18.73 -1.03 14.40
C ARG A 357 -19.50 0.29 14.33
N ASP A 358 -18.81 1.43 14.29
CA ASP A 358 -19.45 2.74 14.19
C ASP A 358 -20.24 2.89 12.89
N ILE A 359 -19.73 2.36 11.78
CA ILE A 359 -20.44 2.33 10.50
C ILE A 359 -21.69 1.46 10.60
N CYS A 360 -21.59 0.26 11.18
CA CYS A 360 -22.76 -0.61 11.41
C CYS A 360 -23.83 0.12 12.24
N VAL A 361 -23.43 0.81 13.32
CA VAL A 361 -24.37 1.61 14.14
C VAL A 361 -25.02 2.72 13.31
N LYS A 362 -24.23 3.48 12.54
CA LYS A 362 -24.75 4.56 11.68
C LYS A 362 -25.72 4.05 10.61
N LEU A 363 -25.50 2.85 10.09
CA LEU A 363 -26.36 2.20 9.10
C LEU A 363 -27.51 1.40 9.72
N SER A 364 -27.69 1.46 11.05
CA SER A 364 -28.68 0.66 11.78
C SER A 364 -28.55 -0.84 11.52
N MET A 365 -27.33 -1.32 11.26
CA MET A 365 -27.03 -2.74 11.13
C MET A 365 -26.91 -3.36 12.53
N PRO A 366 -27.65 -4.44 12.83
CA PRO A 366 -27.60 -5.09 14.13
C PRO A 366 -26.22 -5.70 14.39
N ILE A 367 -25.69 -5.47 15.60
CA ILE A 367 -24.41 -6.04 16.03
C ILE A 367 -24.71 -7.29 16.87
N GLU A 368 -24.65 -8.44 16.21
CA GLU A 368 -24.93 -9.74 16.81
C GLU A 368 -23.67 -10.60 16.91
N SER A 369 -23.72 -11.64 17.74
CA SER A 369 -22.61 -12.60 17.88
C SER A 369 -23.15 -14.01 18.04
N SER A 370 -22.63 -14.92 17.22
CA SER A 370 -22.84 -16.36 17.36
C SER A 370 -22.03 -17.00 18.51
N ARG A 371 -21.33 -16.19 19.33
CA ARG A 371 -20.46 -16.61 20.44
C ARG A 371 -19.42 -17.66 20.02
N SER A 372 -19.66 -18.93 20.35
CA SER A 372 -18.81 -20.09 20.07
C SER A 372 -19.22 -20.85 18.82
N ASP A 373 -20.40 -20.58 18.25
CA ASP A 373 -20.84 -21.22 17.02
C ASP A 373 -20.07 -20.65 15.82
N THR A 374 -19.19 -21.50 15.30
CA THR A 374 -18.35 -21.23 14.14
C THR A 374 -19.10 -21.41 12.83
N GLY A 375 -20.20 -22.17 12.80
CA GLY A 375 -20.98 -22.46 11.60
C GLY A 375 -21.50 -21.19 10.92
N ASN A 376 -22.06 -20.27 11.70
CA ASN A 376 -22.52 -18.97 11.20
C ASN A 376 -21.39 -18.11 10.60
N ILE A 377 -20.18 -18.17 11.18
CA ILE A 377 -19.01 -17.46 10.62
C ILE A 377 -18.60 -18.07 9.29
N ARG A 378 -18.55 -19.41 9.21
CA ARG A 378 -18.20 -20.14 7.99
C ARG A 378 -19.22 -19.94 6.88
N ARG A 379 -20.52 -19.90 7.21
CA ARG A 379 -21.59 -19.56 6.27
C ARG A 379 -21.46 -18.12 5.74
N CYS A 380 -21.13 -17.16 6.60
CA CYS A 380 -20.86 -15.78 6.18
C CYS A 380 -19.65 -15.72 5.22
N LEU A 381 -18.57 -16.45 5.53
CA LEU A 381 -17.41 -16.56 4.65
C LEU A 381 -17.79 -17.18 3.29
N ALA A 382 -18.55 -18.28 3.29
CA ALA A 382 -19.08 -18.90 2.07
C ALA A 382 -19.87 -17.89 1.22
N HIS A 383 -20.74 -17.08 1.84
CA HIS A 383 -21.50 -16.05 1.14
C HIS A 383 -20.64 -14.94 0.56
N SER A 384 -19.55 -14.57 1.25
CA SER A 384 -18.65 -13.51 0.80
C SER A 384 -17.59 -13.96 -0.22
N LEU A 385 -17.22 -15.23 -0.22
CA LEU A 385 -16.08 -15.79 -0.96
C LEU A 385 -16.50 -16.93 -1.89
N PHE A 386 -17.77 -17.03 -2.29
CA PHE A 386 -18.25 -18.15 -3.11
C PHE A 386 -17.52 -18.31 -4.46
N MET A 387 -16.97 -17.22 -5.02
CA MET A 387 -16.13 -17.26 -6.23
C MET A 387 -14.72 -17.80 -5.95
N ASN A 388 -14.28 -17.73 -4.70
CA ASN A 388 -12.98 -18.19 -4.23
C ASN A 388 -13.14 -19.49 -3.42
N ALA A 389 -13.80 -20.47 -4.02
CA ALA A 389 -14.02 -21.79 -3.44
C ALA A 389 -13.24 -22.87 -4.21
N ALA A 390 -12.87 -23.95 -3.53
CA ALA A 390 -12.25 -25.12 -4.13
C ALA A 390 -12.74 -26.42 -3.49
N GLU A 391 -12.79 -27.47 -4.29
CA GLU A 391 -13.27 -28.79 -3.91
C GLU A 391 -12.19 -29.86 -4.11
N LEU A 392 -12.13 -30.79 -3.16
CA LEU A 392 -11.29 -31.97 -3.24
C LEU A 392 -11.83 -32.92 -4.31
N GLN A 393 -10.99 -33.24 -5.28
CA GLN A 393 -11.31 -34.14 -6.37
C GLN A 393 -11.01 -35.61 -6.00
N PRO A 394 -11.61 -36.60 -6.69
CA PRO A 394 -11.37 -38.03 -6.43
C PRO A 394 -9.91 -38.46 -6.57
N ASP A 395 -9.14 -37.77 -7.41
CA ASP A 395 -7.70 -38.01 -7.60
C ASP A 395 -6.83 -37.44 -6.44
N GLY A 396 -7.47 -36.78 -5.47
CA GLY A 396 -6.82 -36.18 -4.31
C GLY A 396 -6.24 -34.78 -4.56
N THR A 397 -6.46 -34.19 -5.74
CA THR A 397 -6.12 -32.79 -6.04
C THR A 397 -7.26 -31.84 -5.65
N TYR A 398 -6.99 -30.54 -5.55
CA TYR A 398 -8.06 -29.55 -5.42
C TYR A 398 -8.29 -28.85 -6.74
N SER A 399 -9.55 -28.54 -7.03
CA SER A 399 -9.95 -27.74 -8.18
C SER A 399 -10.81 -26.56 -7.73
N THR A 400 -10.57 -25.37 -8.27
CA THR A 400 -11.43 -24.21 -7.99
C THR A 400 -12.82 -24.44 -8.56
N VAL A 401 -13.85 -24.03 -7.82
CA VAL A 401 -15.25 -24.23 -8.26
C VAL A 401 -15.60 -23.31 -9.42
N ASP A 402 -15.02 -22.11 -9.46
CA ASP A 402 -15.22 -21.18 -10.57
C ASP A 402 -14.50 -21.64 -11.83
N THR A 403 -13.17 -21.67 -11.83
CA THR A 403 -12.38 -21.82 -13.06
C THR A 403 -11.93 -23.26 -13.35
N HIS A 404 -12.25 -24.23 -12.50
CA HIS A 404 -11.73 -25.60 -12.55
C HIS A 404 -10.19 -25.66 -12.60
N GLN A 405 -9.54 -24.66 -11.99
CA GLN A 405 -8.09 -24.57 -11.92
C GLN A 405 -7.57 -25.51 -10.85
N SER A 406 -6.56 -26.32 -11.20
CA SER A 406 -5.85 -27.15 -10.22
C SER A 406 -5.09 -26.29 -9.22
N VAL A 407 -5.36 -26.51 -7.93
CA VAL A 407 -4.78 -25.77 -6.81
C VAL A 407 -4.37 -26.74 -5.69
N ALA A 408 -3.56 -26.27 -4.76
CA ALA A 408 -3.15 -27.01 -3.58
C ALA A 408 -3.31 -26.15 -2.32
N ILE A 409 -3.47 -26.76 -1.15
CA ILE A 409 -3.44 -26.01 0.11
C ILE A 409 -2.00 -25.55 0.37
N HIS A 410 -1.78 -24.28 0.70
CA HIS A 410 -0.45 -23.78 1.01
C HIS A 410 0.11 -24.45 2.29
N PRO A 411 1.41 -24.82 2.35
CA PRO A 411 2.02 -25.47 3.52
C PRO A 411 1.99 -24.67 4.83
N SER A 412 1.62 -23.39 4.78
CA SER A 412 1.46 -22.56 5.99
C SER A 412 0.05 -22.61 6.57
N SER A 413 -0.93 -23.19 5.86
CA SER A 413 -2.29 -23.29 6.34
C SER A 413 -2.40 -24.37 7.41
N VAL A 414 -3.27 -24.16 8.40
CA VAL A 414 -3.62 -25.17 9.40
C VAL A 414 -4.31 -26.39 8.77
N LEU A 415 -4.88 -26.23 7.57
CA LEU A 415 -5.60 -27.28 6.84
C LEU A 415 -4.70 -28.11 5.90
N PHE A 416 -3.39 -27.84 5.84
CA PHE A 416 -2.49 -28.46 4.88
C PHE A 416 -2.52 -29.99 4.89
N HIS A 417 -2.77 -30.60 6.05
CA HIS A 417 -2.85 -32.06 6.23
C HIS A 417 -4.27 -32.60 6.41
N CYS A 418 -5.29 -31.74 6.45
CA CYS A 418 -6.66 -32.13 6.82
C CYS A 418 -7.54 -32.57 5.65
N LYS A 419 -7.11 -32.32 4.40
CA LYS A 419 -7.84 -32.62 3.15
C LYS A 419 -9.38 -32.43 3.24
N PRO A 420 -9.88 -31.25 3.64
CA PRO A 420 -11.32 -30.98 3.70
C PRO A 420 -12.00 -31.08 2.32
N ALA A 421 -13.24 -31.57 2.28
CA ALA A 421 -13.97 -31.77 1.02
C ALA A 421 -14.18 -30.45 0.24
N CYS A 422 -14.52 -29.37 0.93
CA CYS A 422 -14.75 -28.06 0.33
C CYS A 422 -14.18 -26.94 1.21
N VAL A 423 -13.59 -25.94 0.59
CA VAL A 423 -12.97 -24.79 1.26
C VAL A 423 -13.24 -23.50 0.50
N VAL A 424 -13.33 -22.40 1.23
CA VAL A 424 -13.11 -21.05 0.67
C VAL A 424 -11.70 -20.58 1.00
N TYR A 425 -11.15 -19.71 0.15
CA TYR A 425 -9.84 -19.13 0.32
C TYR A 425 -9.86 -17.62 0.06
N ASN A 426 -8.96 -16.88 0.71
CA ASN A 426 -8.88 -15.43 0.51
C ASN A 426 -8.10 -15.08 -0.77
N GLY A 427 -7.11 -15.89 -1.13
CA GLY A 427 -6.36 -15.71 -2.37
C GLY A 427 -5.52 -16.92 -2.72
N LEU A 428 -5.01 -16.93 -3.96
CA LEU A 428 -4.07 -17.93 -4.42
C LEU A 428 -2.65 -17.31 -4.49
N LEU A 429 -1.64 -18.16 -4.32
CA LEU A 429 -0.22 -17.85 -4.40
C LEU A 429 0.40 -18.76 -5.44
N HIS A 430 0.86 -18.19 -6.55
CA HIS A 430 1.56 -18.95 -7.57
C HIS A 430 3.06 -18.96 -7.31
N THR A 431 3.64 -20.15 -7.27
CA THR A 431 5.09 -20.40 -7.25
C THR A 431 5.39 -21.47 -8.31
N ASN A 432 5.97 -22.61 -7.94
CA ASN A 432 6.05 -23.79 -8.81
C ASN A 432 4.69 -24.52 -8.92
N LYS A 433 3.77 -24.25 -7.99
CA LYS A 433 2.38 -24.71 -7.98
C LYS A 433 1.47 -23.55 -7.56
N CYS A 434 0.18 -23.66 -7.86
CA CYS A 434 -0.83 -22.71 -7.42
C CYS A 434 -1.35 -23.10 -6.03
N TYR A 435 -1.14 -22.25 -5.03
CA TYR A 435 -1.50 -22.54 -3.64
C TYR A 435 -2.61 -21.64 -3.12
N MET A 436 -3.65 -22.20 -2.53
CA MET A 436 -4.66 -21.46 -1.77
C MET A 436 -4.09 -20.96 -0.44
N ARG A 437 -4.46 -19.74 -0.04
CA ARG A 437 -4.09 -19.13 1.25
C ARG A 437 -5.30 -18.60 2.01
N ASP A 438 -5.14 -18.59 3.33
CA ASP A 438 -6.14 -18.19 4.31
C ASP A 438 -7.44 -18.95 4.06
N LEU A 439 -7.44 -20.25 4.38
CA LEU A 439 -8.55 -21.14 4.05
C LEU A 439 -9.57 -21.23 5.18
N CYS A 440 -10.80 -21.59 4.83
CA CYS A 440 -11.82 -22.00 5.79
C CYS A 440 -12.64 -23.15 5.22
N VAL A 441 -12.93 -24.15 6.03
CA VAL A 441 -13.82 -25.26 5.66
C VAL A 441 -15.25 -24.74 5.56
N VAL A 442 -15.94 -25.11 4.48
CA VAL A 442 -17.35 -24.77 4.25
C VAL A 442 -18.10 -25.98 3.71
N ASP A 443 -19.42 -25.98 3.88
CA ASP A 443 -20.27 -26.96 3.19
C ASP A 443 -20.60 -26.43 1.79
N ALA A 444 -20.54 -27.31 0.79
CA ALA A 444 -20.77 -26.95 -0.61
C ALA A 444 -22.16 -26.33 -0.82
N ASP A 445 -23.19 -26.85 -0.13
CA ASP A 445 -24.56 -26.33 -0.18
C ASP A 445 -24.64 -24.85 0.18
N TRP A 446 -23.79 -24.36 1.10
CA TRP A 446 -23.78 -22.94 1.48
C TRP A 446 -23.28 -22.03 0.36
N LEU A 447 -22.46 -22.54 -0.55
CA LEU A 447 -22.02 -21.80 -1.74
C LEU A 447 -23.19 -21.67 -2.73
N TYR A 448 -23.94 -22.76 -2.95
CA TYR A 448 -25.14 -22.74 -3.80
C TYR A 448 -26.21 -21.81 -3.22
N ASP A 449 -26.43 -21.83 -1.91
CA ASP A 449 -27.36 -20.93 -1.22
C ASP A 449 -26.94 -19.46 -1.36
N ALA A 450 -25.64 -19.18 -1.29
CA ALA A 450 -25.11 -17.83 -1.41
C ALA A 450 -25.31 -17.21 -2.80
N ALA A 451 -25.18 -18.02 -3.86
CA ALA A 451 -25.21 -17.53 -5.24
C ALA A 451 -25.85 -18.53 -6.22
N PRO A 452 -27.14 -18.86 -6.08
CA PRO A 452 -27.78 -19.94 -6.82
C PRO A 452 -27.74 -19.73 -8.34
N ASP A 453 -27.95 -18.50 -8.82
CA ASP A 453 -27.93 -18.19 -10.26
C ASP A 453 -26.52 -18.21 -10.86
N TYR A 454 -25.50 -17.98 -10.05
CA TYR A 454 -24.11 -18.10 -10.48
C TYR A 454 -23.79 -19.58 -10.78
N PHE A 455 -24.04 -20.46 -9.82
CA PHE A 455 -23.75 -21.88 -9.97
C PHE A 455 -24.67 -22.58 -10.98
N ARG A 456 -25.94 -22.17 -11.10
CA ARG A 456 -26.83 -22.67 -12.18
C ARG A 456 -26.31 -22.37 -13.57
N ARG A 457 -25.74 -21.17 -13.80
CA ARG A 457 -25.18 -20.80 -15.11
C ARG A 457 -23.94 -21.63 -15.44
N LYS A 458 -23.04 -21.83 -14.48
CA LYS A 458 -21.85 -22.69 -14.63
C LYS A 458 -22.19 -24.15 -14.95
N LEU A 459 -23.20 -24.72 -14.29
CA LEU A 459 -23.67 -26.08 -14.58
C LEU A 459 -24.23 -26.25 -16.00
N ARG A 460 -24.74 -25.17 -16.61
CA ARG A 460 -25.21 -25.18 -18.01
C ARG A 460 -24.05 -25.10 -19.00
N THR A 461 -23.04 -24.28 -18.74
CA THR A 461 -21.85 -24.18 -19.60
C THR A 461 -20.92 -25.40 -19.54
N ALA A 462 -20.97 -26.21 -18.49
CA ALA A 462 -20.20 -27.45 -18.39
C ALA A 462 -20.86 -28.66 -19.08
N LYS A 463 -22.14 -28.54 -19.50
CA LYS A 463 -22.90 -29.60 -20.19
C LYS A 463 -22.97 -29.43 -21.71
N ASN A 464 -22.46 -28.32 -22.23
CA ASN A 464 -22.23 -28.04 -23.65
C ASN A 464 -20.72 -28.04 -23.91
#